data_AF-A0A9D5F689-F1
#
_entry.id   AF-A0A9D5F689-F1
#
_cell.length_a   1.000
_cell.length_b   1.000
_cell.length_c   1.000
_cell.angle_alpha   90.00
_cell.angle_beta   90.00
_cell.angle_gamma   90.00
#
_symmetry.space_group_name_H-M   'P 1'
#
loop_
_entity.id
_entity.type
_entity.pdbx_description
1 polymer ?
#
loop_
_entity_poly.entity_id
_entity_poly.type
_entity_poly.pdbx_seq_one_letter_code
_entity_poly.pdbx_strand_id
1 'polypeptide(L)'
;WIPYLLERADFTHNHHNAWTNSNFGGKKPSDIFNQHIITCFIEDAFGLKNLDSINVDKACWECDYPHSDCTWPESADVFWKQAGHLSDEIINKITHLNAMREFNYDPFAILGRENCTVGALKAQAKHVSIEPACGMGGAAPLRELEKPVTSGDINRMFASADAGTAL
;
A
#
# COMPACT_ATOMS: atom_id res chain seq x y z
N TRP A 1 8.37 2.11 -9.32
CA TRP A 1 8.08 1.37 -10.57
C TRP A 1 7.14 2.12 -11.51
N ILE A 2 6.18 2.89 -10.98
CA ILE A 2 5.15 3.58 -11.78
C ILE A 2 5.73 4.42 -12.92
N PRO A 3 6.73 5.31 -12.74
CA PRO A 3 7.21 6.15 -13.84
C PRO A 3 7.69 5.35 -15.05
N TYR A 4 8.48 4.30 -14.78
CA TYR A 4 8.94 3.39 -15.82
C TYR A 4 7.79 2.64 -16.51
N LEU A 5 6.81 2.13 -15.75
CA LEU A 5 5.65 1.46 -16.34
C LEU A 5 4.90 2.38 -17.31
N LEU A 6 4.65 3.63 -16.90
CA LEU A 6 3.92 4.60 -17.73
C LEU A 6 4.69 4.96 -18.99
N GLU A 7 6.01 5.18 -18.88
CA GLU A 7 6.87 5.39 -20.04
C GLU A 7 6.82 4.21 -21.02
N ARG A 8 6.90 2.98 -20.51
CA ARG A 8 6.82 1.76 -21.32
C ARG A 8 5.44 1.57 -21.95
N ALA A 9 4.37 1.84 -21.21
CA ALA A 9 3.01 1.75 -21.71
C ALA A 9 2.77 2.72 -22.86
N ASP A 10 3.18 3.98 -22.70
CA ASP A 10 3.10 5.00 -23.73
C ASP A 10 3.93 4.64 -24.96
N PHE A 11 5.17 4.18 -24.76
CA PHE A 11 6.01 3.68 -25.85
C PHE A 11 5.31 2.56 -26.62
N THR A 12 4.82 1.54 -25.92
CA THR A 12 4.19 0.37 -26.53
C THR A 12 2.94 0.76 -27.30
N HIS A 13 2.09 1.62 -26.73
CA HIS A 13 0.91 2.11 -27.42
C HIS A 13 1.31 2.89 -28.68
N ASN A 14 2.27 3.80 -28.60
CA ASN A 14 2.71 4.60 -29.76
C ASN A 14 3.26 3.75 -30.91
N HIS A 15 3.95 2.65 -30.62
CA HIS A 15 4.57 1.81 -31.65
C HIS A 15 3.66 0.71 -32.18
N HIS A 16 2.75 0.21 -31.36
CA HIS A 16 2.09 -1.07 -31.62
C HIS A 16 0.56 -0.95 -31.72
N ASN A 17 -0.03 0.23 -31.52
CA ASN A 17 -1.49 0.40 -31.54
C ASN A 17 -2.15 -0.09 -32.83
N ALA A 18 -1.49 0.06 -33.99
CA ALA A 18 -2.06 -0.25 -35.30
C ALA A 18 -2.40 -1.74 -35.49
N TRP A 19 -1.60 -2.65 -34.92
CA TRP A 19 -1.83 -4.10 -35.04
C TRP A 19 -2.33 -4.74 -33.75
N THR A 20 -2.13 -4.10 -32.60
CA THR A 20 -2.77 -4.55 -31.34
C THR A 20 -4.22 -4.09 -31.25
N ASN A 21 -4.66 -3.18 -32.14
CA ASN A 21 -5.97 -2.53 -32.12
C ASN A 21 -6.27 -1.80 -30.79
N SER A 22 -5.24 -1.44 -30.01
CA SER A 22 -5.43 -0.66 -28.79
C SER A 22 -5.87 0.76 -29.13
N ASN A 23 -6.91 1.28 -28.47
CA ASN A 23 -7.44 2.62 -28.69
C ASN A 23 -7.81 3.28 -27.36
N PHE A 24 -7.15 4.39 -27.03
CA PHE A 24 -7.42 5.19 -25.82
C PHE A 24 -8.13 6.51 -26.13
N GLY A 25 -8.78 6.63 -27.29
CA GLY A 25 -9.56 7.82 -27.66
C GLY A 25 -8.70 9.07 -27.84
N GLY A 26 -7.47 8.90 -28.35
CA GLY A 26 -6.51 10.00 -28.54
C GLY A 26 -5.70 10.37 -27.27
N LYS A 27 -5.94 9.70 -26.15
CA LYS A 27 -5.14 9.83 -24.92
C LYS A 27 -3.98 8.83 -24.90
N LYS A 28 -3.00 9.07 -24.05
CA LYS A 28 -1.95 8.10 -23.72
C LYS A 28 -2.42 7.12 -22.63
N PRO A 29 -1.86 5.89 -22.58
CA PRO A 29 -2.04 5.00 -21.42
C PRO A 29 -1.75 5.68 -20.08
N SER A 30 -0.71 6.52 -20.02
CA SER A 30 -0.36 7.30 -18.82
C SER A 30 -1.44 8.30 -18.41
N ASP A 31 -2.14 8.92 -19.37
CA ASP A 31 -3.28 9.82 -19.07
C ASP A 31 -4.42 9.05 -18.41
N ILE A 32 -4.71 7.84 -18.92
CA ILE A 32 -5.75 6.97 -18.35
C ILE A 32 -5.36 6.53 -16.94
N PHE A 33 -4.11 6.12 -16.74
CA PHE A 33 -3.60 5.74 -15.41
C PHE A 33 -3.77 6.89 -14.41
N ASN A 34 -3.29 8.08 -14.76
CA ASN A 34 -3.33 9.24 -13.88
C ASN A 34 -4.76 9.74 -13.60
N GLN A 35 -5.74 9.38 -14.43
CA GLN A 35 -7.15 9.71 -14.23
C GLN A 35 -7.89 8.68 -13.38
N HIS A 36 -7.58 7.39 -13.56
CA HIS A 36 -8.47 6.30 -13.13
C HIS A 36 -7.84 5.31 -12.16
N ILE A 37 -6.53 5.38 -11.90
CA ILE A 37 -5.84 4.43 -11.03
C ILE A 37 -5.32 5.17 -9.81
N ILE A 38 -5.67 4.65 -8.63
CA ILE A 38 -5.07 5.03 -7.35
C ILE A 38 -4.07 3.96 -6.94
N THR A 39 -2.98 4.37 -6.31
CA THR A 39 -1.92 3.46 -5.84
C THR A 39 -1.64 3.67 -4.37
N CYS A 40 -1.22 2.61 -3.70
CA CYS A 40 -0.80 2.64 -2.31
C CYS A 40 0.65 2.15 -2.14
N PHE A 41 1.21 2.42 -0.96
CA PHE A 41 2.48 1.90 -0.51
C PHE A 41 2.51 1.80 1.02
N ILE A 42 3.29 0.84 1.54
CA ILE A 42 3.54 0.67 2.98
C ILE A 42 4.79 1.44 3.39
N GLU A 43 5.94 1.06 2.81
CA GLU A 43 7.23 1.74 2.95
C GLU A 43 7.83 2.00 1.56
N ASP A 44 8.10 3.26 1.24
CA ASP A 44 8.73 3.64 -0.02
C ASP A 44 9.46 4.99 0.09
N ALA A 45 10.54 5.01 0.88
CA ALA A 45 11.39 6.18 1.04
C ALA A 45 11.98 6.68 -0.30
N PHE A 46 12.13 5.81 -1.30
CA PHE A 46 12.57 6.21 -2.64
C PHE A 46 11.43 6.91 -3.39
N GLY A 47 10.23 6.33 -3.42
CA GLY A 47 9.05 6.90 -4.06
C GLY A 47 8.70 8.28 -3.49
N LEU A 48 8.78 8.44 -2.17
CA LEU A 48 8.54 9.73 -1.50
C LEU A 48 9.52 10.85 -1.93
N LYS A 49 10.74 10.50 -2.34
CA LYS A 49 11.72 11.46 -2.87
C LYS A 49 11.52 11.78 -4.36
N ASN A 50 10.66 11.02 -5.06
CA ASN A 50 10.44 11.11 -6.51
C ASN A 50 8.94 11.30 -6.84
N LEU A 51 8.18 11.95 -5.94
CA LEU A 51 6.74 12.17 -6.10
C LEU A 51 6.40 13.07 -7.30
N ASP A 52 7.34 13.90 -7.74
CA ASP A 52 7.23 14.74 -8.94
C ASP A 52 7.13 13.92 -10.24
N SER A 53 7.55 12.66 -10.20
CA SER A 53 7.52 11.74 -11.33
C SER A 53 6.19 10.98 -11.45
N ILE A 54 5.23 11.19 -10.55
CA ILE A 54 3.90 10.55 -10.56
C ILE A 54 2.79 11.57 -10.27
N ASN A 55 1.53 11.16 -10.48
CA ASN A 55 0.41 11.94 -9.99
C ASN A 55 0.23 11.73 -8.47
N VAL A 56 0.73 12.65 -7.66
CA VAL A 56 0.61 12.61 -6.19
C VAL A 56 -0.84 12.63 -5.70
N ASP A 57 -1.76 13.19 -6.49
CA ASP A 57 -3.19 13.16 -6.14
C ASP A 57 -3.78 11.75 -6.28
N LYS A 58 -3.05 10.78 -6.83
CA LYS A 58 -3.46 9.38 -6.93
C LYS A 58 -2.63 8.43 -6.06
N ALA A 59 -1.77 8.97 -5.19
CA ALA A 59 -0.97 8.20 -4.25
C ALA A 59 -1.58 8.23 -2.85
N CYS A 60 -1.69 7.06 -2.21
CA CYS A 60 -2.14 6.89 -0.83
C CYS A 60 -1.07 6.14 -0.02
N TRP A 61 -0.95 6.44 1.26
CA TRP A 61 -0.26 5.55 2.19
C TRP A 61 -1.22 4.47 2.68
N GLU A 62 -0.71 3.26 2.93
CA GLU A 62 -1.46 2.19 3.57
C GLU A 62 -0.67 1.51 4.69
N CYS A 63 -1.39 0.99 5.67
CA CYS A 63 -0.80 0.22 6.78
C CYS A 63 -0.61 -1.26 6.40
N ASP A 64 -1.54 -1.82 5.63
CA ASP A 64 -1.64 -3.25 5.27
C ASP A 64 -1.75 -4.24 6.46
N TYR A 65 -2.31 -3.78 7.58
CA TYR A 65 -2.55 -4.67 8.73
C TYR A 65 -3.56 -5.79 8.39
N PRO A 66 -3.34 -7.05 8.81
CA PRO A 66 -2.26 -7.56 9.68
C PRO A 66 -1.15 -8.30 8.91
N HIS A 67 -0.89 -7.97 7.65
CA HIS A 67 0.09 -8.70 6.85
C HIS A 67 1.49 -8.64 7.45
N SER A 68 2.35 -9.61 7.11
CA SER A 68 3.74 -9.67 7.60
C SER A 68 4.54 -8.43 7.25
N ASP A 69 4.20 -7.79 6.14
CA ASP A 69 4.90 -6.63 5.60
C ASP A 69 4.32 -5.31 6.13
N CYS A 70 3.25 -5.37 6.93
CA CYS A 70 2.67 -4.21 7.58
C CYS A 70 3.65 -3.62 8.61
N THR A 71 3.48 -2.33 8.90
CA THR A 71 4.30 -1.60 9.87
C THR A 71 3.63 -1.43 11.23
N TRP A 72 2.46 -2.06 11.43
CA TRP A 72 1.74 -2.01 12.70
C TRP A 72 2.55 -2.69 13.80
N PRO A 73 2.58 -2.17 15.04
CA PRO A 73 1.81 -1.04 15.58
C PRO A 73 2.47 0.34 15.40
N GLU A 74 3.64 0.40 14.79
CA GLU A 74 4.49 1.60 14.69
C GLU A 74 4.28 2.38 13.38
N SER A 75 3.24 2.06 12.61
CA SER A 75 3.02 2.55 11.25
C SER A 75 3.17 4.05 11.07
N ALA A 76 2.60 4.85 11.98
CA ALA A 76 2.72 6.30 11.92
C ALA A 76 4.17 6.80 12.08
N ASP A 77 4.93 6.17 12.98
CA ASP A 77 6.31 6.53 13.27
C ASP A 77 7.25 6.09 12.14
N VAL A 78 6.99 4.92 11.54
CA VAL A 78 7.69 4.41 10.35
C VAL A 78 7.43 5.30 9.12
N PHE A 79 6.18 5.69 8.88
CA PHE A 79 5.84 6.63 7.81
C PHE A 79 6.53 7.98 8.01
N TRP A 80 6.48 8.52 9.23
CA TRP A 80 7.08 9.83 9.54
C TRP A 80 8.58 9.88 9.26
N LYS A 81 9.33 8.81 9.58
CA LYS A 81 10.77 8.70 9.26
C LYS A 81 11.07 8.86 7.76
N GLN A 82 10.14 8.44 6.90
CA GLN A 82 10.30 8.51 5.45
C GLN A 82 9.78 9.83 4.87
N ALA A 83 8.67 10.35 5.41
CA ALA A 83 7.93 11.48 4.83
C ALA A 83 8.23 12.84 5.47
N GLY A 84 8.93 12.91 6.62
CA GLY A 84 9.10 14.16 7.39
C GLY A 84 9.84 15.31 6.68
N HIS A 85 10.39 15.07 5.49
CA HIS A 85 11.01 16.09 4.63
C HIS A 85 10.01 16.73 3.65
N LEU A 86 8.79 16.20 3.54
CA LEU A 86 7.73 16.68 2.66
C LEU A 86 6.93 17.80 3.33
N SER A 87 6.22 18.59 2.52
CA SER A 87 5.30 19.61 3.05
C SER A 87 4.05 18.98 3.64
N ASP A 88 3.41 19.70 4.57
CA ASP A 88 2.12 19.31 5.15
C ASP A 88 1.06 19.05 4.09
N GLU A 89 1.06 19.80 2.97
CA GLU A 89 0.13 19.58 1.86
C GLU A 89 0.27 18.16 1.27
N ILE A 90 1.50 17.76 0.96
CA ILE A 90 1.80 16.45 0.37
C ILE A 90 1.52 15.33 1.37
N ILE A 91 1.93 15.52 2.63
CA ILE A 91 1.63 14.56 3.70
C ILE A 91 0.11 14.40 3.84
N ASN A 92 -0.66 15.48 3.85
CA ASN A 92 -2.11 15.41 3.97
C ASN A 92 -2.74 14.69 2.77
N LYS A 93 -2.29 14.98 1.54
CA LYS A 93 -2.73 14.28 0.32
C LYS A 93 -2.56 12.77 0.44
N ILE A 94 -1.33 12.34 0.71
CA ILE A 94 -0.95 10.93 0.73
C ILE A 94 -1.58 10.17 1.90
N THR A 95 -1.62 10.78 3.09
CA THR A 95 -2.06 10.06 4.30
C THR A 95 -3.57 9.96 4.44
N HIS A 96 -4.34 10.94 3.95
CA HIS A 96 -5.80 10.92 4.15
C HIS A 96 -6.61 11.61 3.07
N LEU A 97 -6.23 12.79 2.55
CA LEU A 97 -7.14 13.55 1.67
C LEU A 97 -7.44 12.83 0.36
N ASN A 98 -6.48 12.11 -0.22
CA ASN A 98 -6.73 11.31 -1.42
C ASN A 98 -7.68 10.15 -1.12
N ALA A 99 -7.44 9.40 -0.05
CA ALA A 99 -8.33 8.30 0.36
C ALA A 99 -9.74 8.81 0.70
N MET A 100 -9.87 9.91 1.43
CA MET A 100 -11.14 10.55 1.77
C MET A 100 -11.94 10.90 0.51
N ARG A 101 -11.28 11.48 -0.51
CA ARG A 101 -11.90 11.82 -1.79
C ARG A 101 -12.35 10.58 -2.56
N GLU A 102 -11.46 9.60 -2.73
CA GLU A 102 -11.69 8.45 -3.62
C GLU A 102 -12.67 7.43 -3.01
N PHE A 103 -12.71 7.31 -1.68
CA PHE A 103 -13.62 6.41 -0.98
C PHE A 103 -14.85 7.10 -0.40
N ASN A 104 -15.02 8.41 -0.65
CA ASN A 104 -16.13 9.21 -0.13
C ASN A 104 -16.33 9.04 1.38
N TYR A 105 -15.23 9.14 2.13
CA TYR A 105 -15.19 8.99 3.57
C TYR A 105 -14.65 10.25 4.23
N ASP A 106 -15.45 10.87 5.10
CA ASP A 106 -15.05 12.06 5.86
C ASP A 106 -15.02 11.76 7.37
N PRO A 107 -13.86 11.36 7.93
CA PRO A 107 -13.73 11.14 9.36
C PRO A 107 -13.84 12.43 10.16
N PHE A 108 -13.55 13.60 9.57
CA PHE A 108 -13.57 14.87 10.28
C PHE A 108 -15.00 15.32 10.58
N ALA A 109 -15.94 15.05 9.67
CA ALA A 109 -17.37 15.30 9.92
C ALA A 109 -17.95 14.40 11.03
N ILE A 110 -17.38 13.21 11.24
CA ILE A 110 -17.87 12.22 12.22
C ILE A 110 -17.22 12.43 13.59
N LEU A 111 -15.89 12.60 13.62
CA LEU A 111 -15.09 12.59 14.84
C LEU A 111 -14.58 13.97 15.24
N GLY A 112 -14.54 14.94 14.34
CA GLY A 112 -13.78 16.19 14.52
C GLY A 112 -12.30 15.99 14.15
N ARG A 113 -11.70 17.01 13.53
CA ARG A 113 -10.33 16.92 12.97
C ARG A 113 -9.29 16.65 14.05
N GLU A 114 -9.41 17.31 15.20
CA GLU A 114 -8.54 17.18 16.35
C GLU A 114 -8.51 15.76 16.92
N ASN A 115 -9.61 15.01 16.77
CA ASN A 115 -9.74 13.63 17.24
C ASN A 115 -9.22 12.59 16.25
N CYS A 116 -8.83 13.02 15.04
CA CYS A 116 -8.29 12.15 13.98
C CYS A 116 -6.75 12.17 13.92
N THR A 117 -6.08 12.80 14.88
CA THR A 117 -4.62 12.79 14.96
C THR A 117 -4.09 11.44 15.45
N VAL A 118 -2.85 11.09 15.10
CA VAL A 118 -2.20 9.85 15.60
C VAL A 118 -2.27 9.76 17.12
N GLY A 119 -1.98 10.87 17.82
CA GLY A 119 -2.05 10.92 19.28
C GLY A 119 -3.46 10.70 19.84
N ALA A 120 -4.46 11.35 19.26
CA ALA A 120 -5.86 11.20 19.68
C ALA A 120 -6.38 9.78 19.44
N LEU A 121 -6.07 9.17 18.29
CA LEU A 121 -6.47 7.81 17.96
C LEU A 121 -5.75 6.77 18.83
N LYS A 122 -4.43 6.91 19.05
CA LYS A 122 -3.67 6.05 19.99
C LYS A 122 -4.24 6.16 21.41
N ALA A 123 -4.68 7.33 21.85
CA ALA A 123 -5.27 7.52 23.18
C ALA A 123 -6.60 6.76 23.38
N GLN A 124 -7.39 6.59 22.31
CA GLN A 124 -8.63 5.80 22.33
C GLN A 124 -8.36 4.29 22.29
N ALA A 125 -7.26 3.88 21.67
CA ALA A 125 -6.90 2.48 21.46
C ALA A 125 -6.08 1.83 22.60
N LYS A 126 -5.99 2.44 23.79
CA LYS A 126 -5.20 1.90 24.93
C LYS A 126 -5.64 0.52 25.42
N HIS A 127 -6.84 0.09 25.04
CA HIS A 127 -7.39 -1.23 25.36
C HIS A 127 -6.94 -2.32 24.38
N VAL A 128 -6.29 -1.96 23.27
CA VAL A 128 -5.78 -2.89 22.25
C VAL A 128 -4.35 -3.30 22.62
N SER A 129 -4.12 -4.61 22.76
CA SER A 129 -2.76 -5.14 22.94
C SER A 129 -1.96 -4.99 21.66
N ILE A 130 -0.74 -4.48 21.78
CA ILE A 130 0.23 -4.36 20.67
C ILE A 130 1.37 -5.38 20.79
N GLU A 131 1.32 -6.26 21.79
CA GLU A 131 2.30 -7.32 21.97
C GLU A 131 2.21 -8.36 20.85
N PRO A 132 3.35 -8.87 20.33
CA PRO A 132 3.35 -9.96 19.37
C PRO A 132 2.57 -11.17 19.89
N ALA A 133 1.53 -11.57 19.15
CA ALA A 133 0.73 -12.75 19.46
C ALA A 133 1.23 -13.95 18.62
N CYS A 134 1.79 -14.96 19.27
CA CYS A 134 2.16 -16.21 18.61
C CYS A 134 0.90 -17.03 18.26
N GLY A 135 0.91 -17.71 17.12
CA GLY A 135 -0.10 -18.73 16.78
C GLY A 135 -1.40 -18.22 16.19
N MET A 136 -1.47 -16.95 15.75
CA MET A 136 -2.63 -16.42 14.99
C MET A 136 -2.44 -16.49 13.46
N GLY A 137 -1.38 -17.14 12.98
CA GLY A 137 -1.07 -17.30 11.56
C GLY A 137 -1.52 -18.65 10.99
N GLY A 138 -1.59 -18.74 9.67
CA GLY A 138 -1.91 -19.97 8.93
C GLY A 138 -0.83 -21.06 9.05
N ALA A 139 -0.92 -22.09 8.20
CA ALA A 139 0.05 -23.18 8.18
C ALA A 139 1.49 -22.65 8.09
N ALA A 140 2.40 -23.22 8.88
CA ALA A 140 3.81 -22.86 8.88
C ALA A 140 4.64 -23.95 8.20
N PRO A 141 5.63 -23.61 7.36
CA PRO A 141 6.52 -24.62 6.81
C PRO A 141 7.37 -25.21 7.95
N LEU A 142 7.78 -26.47 7.80
CA LEU A 142 8.71 -27.11 8.74
C LEU A 142 9.97 -26.25 8.85
N ARG A 143 10.23 -25.74 10.06
CA ARG A 143 11.38 -24.89 10.34
C ARG A 143 12.59 -25.74 10.70
N GLU A 144 13.54 -25.85 9.78
CA GLU A 144 14.87 -26.39 10.03
C GLU A 144 15.83 -25.21 10.31
N LEU A 145 16.36 -25.11 11.53
CA LEU A 145 17.05 -23.91 12.04
C LEU A 145 18.23 -23.42 11.19
N GLU A 146 18.88 -24.32 10.44
CA GLU A 146 20.07 -24.03 9.63
C GLU A 146 19.82 -24.10 8.12
N LYS A 147 18.56 -24.26 7.70
CA LYS A 147 18.19 -24.38 6.28
C LYS A 147 17.25 -23.23 5.89
N PRO A 148 17.54 -22.50 4.79
CA PRO A 148 16.58 -21.56 4.23
C PRO A 148 15.26 -22.25 3.89
N VAL A 149 14.14 -21.59 4.19
CA VAL A 149 12.83 -22.04 3.74
C VAL A 149 12.78 -21.95 2.21
N THR A 150 12.48 -23.06 1.54
CA THR A 150 12.41 -23.11 0.08
C THR A 150 10.96 -23.05 -0.42
N SER A 151 10.76 -22.71 -1.69
CA SER A 151 9.44 -22.82 -2.33
C SER A 151 8.88 -24.24 -2.27
N GLY A 152 9.73 -25.26 -2.25
CA GLY A 152 9.33 -26.66 -2.03
C GLY A 152 8.80 -26.92 -0.62
N ASP A 153 9.36 -26.26 0.40
CA ASP A 153 8.85 -26.35 1.78
C ASP A 153 7.47 -25.68 1.90
N ILE A 154 7.29 -24.52 1.24
CA ILE A 154 6.00 -23.82 1.17
C ILE A 154 4.94 -24.62 0.41
N ASN A 155 5.29 -25.22 -0.73
CA ASN A 155 4.34 -26.06 -1.48
C ASN A 155 3.93 -27.31 -0.70
N ARG A 156 4.86 -27.93 0.03
CA ARG A 156 4.54 -29.05 0.94
C ARG A 156 3.61 -28.62 2.05
N MET A 157 3.86 -27.46 2.65
CA MET A 157 2.99 -26.87 3.66
C MET A 157 1.56 -26.67 3.13
N PHE A 158 1.38 -26.04 1.97
CA PHE A 158 0.05 -25.85 1.37
C PHE A 158 -0.63 -27.17 0.99
N ALA A 159 0.12 -28.16 0.49
CA ALA A 159 -0.44 -29.49 0.20
C ALA A 159 -0.89 -30.23 1.48
N SER A 160 -0.27 -29.95 2.62
CA SER A 160 -0.65 -30.50 3.92
C SER A 160 -1.72 -29.70 4.68
N ALA A 161 -1.95 -28.44 4.28
CA ALA A 161 -2.96 -27.58 4.85
C ALA A 161 -4.32 -27.91 4.20
N ASP A 162 -5.11 -28.75 4.86
CA ASP A 162 -6.47 -29.06 4.43
C ASP A 162 -7.37 -27.82 4.51
N ALA A 163 -8.31 -27.69 3.58
CA ALA A 163 -9.26 -26.57 3.48
C ALA A 163 -10.11 -26.37 4.76
N GLY A 164 -10.15 -27.37 5.65
CA GLY A 164 -10.82 -27.29 6.96
C GLY A 164 -10.04 -26.61 8.08
N THR A 165 -8.77 -26.24 7.87
CA THR A 165 -7.90 -25.60 8.90
C THR A 165 -7.58 -24.13 8.62
N ALA A 166 -8.10 -23.59 7.52
CA ALA A 166 -7.78 -22.24 7.03
C ALA A 166 -8.84 -21.17 7.36
N LEU A 167 -9.81 -21.47 8.23
CA LEU A 167 -10.80 -20.52 8.77
C LEU A 167 -10.90 -20.63 10.29
#